data_AF-A0A920M8X5-F1
#
_entry.id   AF-A0A920M8X5-F1
#
_cell.length_a   1.000
_cell.length_b   1.000
_cell.length_c   1.000
_cell.angle_alpha   90.00
_cell.angle_beta   90.00
_cell.angle_gamma   90.00
#
_symmetry.space_group_name_H-M   'P 1'
#
loop_
_entity.id
_entity.type
_entity.pdbx_description
1 polymer ?
#
loop_
_entity_poly.entity_id
_entity_poly.type
_entity_poly.pdbx_seq_one_letter_code
_entity_poly.pdbx_strand_id
1 'polypeptide(L)' 'MDLREALAAADYVITMFQIGGYKPSTVIDFEIPKRYGLRQTIGDTLGIGGIMRAIRTIPVMLQ' A
#
# COMPACT_ATOMS: atom_id res chain seq x y z
N MET A 1 -14.33 -7.85 9.79
CA MET A 1 -15.30 -8.28 8.77
C MET A 1 -14.56 -9.18 7.82
N ASP A 2 -15.09 -10.35 7.54
CA ASP A 2 -14.49 -11.25 6.56
C ASP A 2 -14.71 -10.71 5.14
N LEU A 3 -13.73 -10.90 4.24
CA LEU A 3 -13.82 -10.38 2.87
C LEU A 3 -14.95 -11.05 2.08
N ARG A 4 -15.18 -12.36 2.26
CA ARG A 4 -16.21 -13.11 1.52
C ARG A 4 -17.60 -12.67 1.96
N GLU A 5 -17.78 -12.44 3.26
CA GLU A 5 -19.01 -11.89 3.81
C GLU A 5 -19.28 -10.47 3.27
N ALA A 6 -18.24 -9.64 3.20
CA ALA A 6 -18.36 -8.26 2.71
C ALA A 6 -18.73 -8.17 1.22
N LEU A 7 -18.31 -9.15 0.42
CA LEU A 7 -18.57 -9.22 -1.01
C LEU A 7 -19.90 -9.92 -1.34
N ALA A 8 -20.52 -10.61 -0.38
CA ALA A 8 -21.74 -11.36 -0.62
C ALA A 8 -22.88 -10.42 -1.05
N ALA A 9 -23.44 -10.66 -2.24
CA ALA A 9 -24.51 -9.87 -2.86
C ALA A 9 -24.18 -8.38 -3.11
N ALA A 10 -22.90 -7.99 -3.13
CA ALA A 10 -22.51 -6.63 -3.47
C ALA A 10 -22.66 -6.35 -4.97
N ASP A 11 -23.45 -5.34 -5.34
CA ASP A 11 -23.54 -4.85 -6.72
C ASP A 11 -22.27 -4.10 -7.16
N TYR A 12 -21.60 -3.45 -6.19
CA TYR A 12 -20.41 -2.66 -6.40
C TYR A 12 -19.42 -2.83 -5.25
N VAL A 13 -18.13 -2.71 -5.55
CA VAL A 13 -17.03 -2.80 -4.59
C VAL A 13 -16.14 -1.57 -4.73
N ILE A 14 -15.93 -0.86 -3.63
CA ILE A 14 -15.00 0.27 -3.55
C ILE A 14 -13.81 -0.16 -2.70
N THR A 15 -12.61 -0.09 -3.27
CA THR A 15 -11.38 -0.46 -2.58
C THR A 15 -10.64 0.79 -2.11
N MET A 16 -10.46 0.91 -0.79
CA MET A 16 -9.63 1.94 -0.17
C MET A 16 -8.79 1.31 0.92
N PHE A 17 -7.53 0.98 0.58
CA PHE A 17 -6.63 0.35 1.53
C PHE A 17 -5.22 0.91 1.46
N GLN A 18 -4.57 0.94 2.63
CA GLN A 18 -3.16 1.23 2.79
C GLN A 18 -2.52 0.04 3.49
N ILE A 19 -2.06 -0.94 2.71
CA ILE A 19 -1.49 -2.17 3.26
C ILE A 19 -0.24 -1.86 4.07
N GLY A 20 -0.21 -2.34 5.32
CA GLY A 20 0.83 -2.06 6.29
C GLY A 20 0.72 -0.71 7.02
N GLY A 21 -0.31 0.09 6.68
CA GLY A 21 -0.63 1.36 7.33
C GLY A 21 0.44 2.44 7.23
N TYR A 22 0.18 3.58 7.89
CA TYR A 22 1.13 4.68 7.94
C TYR A 22 2.40 4.27 8.71
N LYS A 23 2.21 3.65 9.87
CA LYS A 23 3.25 3.00 10.66
C LYS A 23 2.99 1.49 10.71
N PRO A 24 3.96 0.65 10.33
CA PRO A 24 5.33 1.00 9.98
C PRO A 24 5.55 1.35 8.51
N SER A 25 4.66 0.94 7.60
CA SER A 25 5.01 0.82 6.18
C SER A 25 5.29 2.14 5.47
N THR A 26 4.40 3.15 5.56
CA THR A 26 4.68 4.44 4.94
C THR A 26 5.95 5.08 5.50
N VAL A 27 6.20 4.96 6.81
CA VAL A 27 7.44 5.48 7.41
C VAL A 27 8.67 4.74 6.87
N ILE A 28 8.62 3.41 6.73
CA ILE A 28 9.70 2.61 6.13
C ILE A 28 9.97 3.06 4.69
N ASP A 29 8.90 3.28 3.91
CA ASP A 29 8.99 3.67 2.50
C ASP A 29 9.73 5.02 2.32
N PHE A 30 9.80 5.86 3.36
CA PHE A 30 10.57 7.11 3.39
C PHE A 30 11.93 6.99 4.08
N GLU A 31 12.00 6.37 5.25
CA GLU A 31 13.21 6.37 6.07
C GLU A 31 14.30 5.46 5.50
N ILE A 32 13.96 4.33 4.85
CA ILE A 32 14.98 3.49 4.21
C ILE A 32 15.69 4.25 3.08
N PRO A 33 15.02 4.78 2.05
CA PRO A 33 15.68 5.52 0.96
C PRO A 33 16.47 6.73 1.44
N LYS A 34 15.99 7.42 2.48
CA LYS A 34 16.66 8.59 3.07
C LYS A 34 18.05 8.26 3.62
N ARG A 35 18.27 7.07 4.18
CA ARG A 35 19.60 6.60 4.61
C ARG A 35 20.58 6.45 3.43
N TYR A 36 20.06 6.31 2.21
CA TYR A 36 20.84 6.22 0.97
C TYR A 36 20.85 7.53 0.17
N GLY A 37 20.47 8.66 0.80
CA GLY A 37 20.47 9.98 0.15
C GLY A 37 19.27 10.26 -0.73
N LEU A 38 18.31 9.34 -0.88
CA LEU A 38 17.09 9.54 -1.66
C LEU A 38 15.94 10.02 -0.75
N ARG A 39 15.54 11.28 -0.91
CA ARG A 39 14.34 11.82 -0.24
C ARG A 39 13.18 11.86 -1.23
N GLN A 40 12.03 11.35 -0.80
CA GLN A 40 10.80 11.35 -1.58
C GLN A 40 9.82 12.37 -0.98
N THR A 41 9.03 13.05 -1.81
CA THR A 41 7.99 13.98 -1.32
C THR A 41 6.74 13.22 -0.86
N ILE A 42 6.27 12.27 -1.68
CA ILE A 42 5.07 11.44 -1.41
C ILE A 42 5.40 9.94 -1.42
N GLY A 43 6.15 9.48 -2.43
CA GLY A 43 6.69 8.12 -2.45
C GLY A 43 5.65 6.99 -2.52
N ASP A 44 4.43 7.23 -2.96
CA ASP A 44 3.37 6.22 -3.00
C ASP A 44 2.88 5.82 -4.40
N THR A 45 3.34 6.51 -5.44
CA THR A 45 2.93 6.30 -6.83
C THR A 45 4.08 5.77 -7.69
N LEU A 46 5.21 6.47 -7.71
CA LEU A 46 6.40 6.12 -8.49
C LEU A 46 7.65 6.04 -7.59
N GLY A 47 8.78 5.63 -8.16
CA GLY A 47 10.06 5.51 -7.45
C GLY A 47 10.12 4.32 -6.50
N ILE A 48 11.14 4.27 -5.65
CA ILE A 48 11.35 3.12 -4.76
C ILE A 48 10.21 2.95 -3.75
N GLY A 49 9.62 4.06 -3.25
CA GLY A 49 8.45 4.00 -2.37
C GLY A 49 7.22 3.41 -3.08
N GLY A 50 6.95 3.83 -4.32
CA GLY A 50 5.89 3.27 -5.14
C GLY A 50 6.09 1.78 -5.43
N ILE A 51 7.32 1.35 -5.74
CA ILE A 51 7.66 -0.06 -5.95
C ILE A 51 7.43 -0.89 -4.69
N MET A 52 7.95 -0.46 -3.53
CA MET A 52 7.76 -1.14 -2.24
C MET A 52 6.28 -1.24 -1.87
N ARG A 53 5.52 -0.16 -2.10
CA ARG A 53 4.06 -0.16 -1.90
C ARG A 53 3.37 -1.13 -2.85
N ALA A 54 3.70 -1.13 -4.14
CA ALA A 54 3.08 -2.00 -5.13
C ALA A 54 3.28 -3.48 -4.80
N ILE A 55 4.50 -3.90 -4.45
CA ILE A 55 4.82 -5.28 -4.05
C ILE A 55 3.95 -5.72 -2.87
N ARG A 56 3.70 -4.83 -1.92
CA ARG A 56 2.87 -5.10 -0.74
C ARG A 56 1.36 -5.07 -1.02
N THR A 57 0.93 -4.32 -2.03
CA THR A 57 -0.48 -3.97 -2.28
C THR A 57 -1.12 -4.86 -3.34
N ILE A 58 -0.42 -5.16 -4.43
CA ILE A 58 -0.94 -5.95 -5.56
C ILE A 58 -1.44 -7.34 -5.13
N PRO A 59 -0.72 -8.12 -4.29
CA PRO A 59 -1.21 -9.44 -3.89
C PRO A 59 -2.55 -9.39 -3.17
N VAL A 60 -2.82 -8.34 -2.38
CA VAL A 60 -4.10 -8.17 -1.67
C VAL A 60 -5.23 -7.81 -2.63
N MET A 61 -4.94 -7.06 -3.70
CA MET A 61 -5.93 -6.75 -4.74
C MET A 61 -6.31 -7.98 -5.58
N LEU A 62 -5.45 -8.99 -5.64
CA LEU A 62 -5.66 -10.22 -6.40
C LEU A 62 -6.31 -11.35 -5.57
N GLN A 63 -6.61 -11.11 -4.29
CA GLN A 63 -7.33 -12.05 -3.42
C GLN A 63 -8.83 -12.04 -3.70
#